data_AF-A0A2V9CPV0-F1
#
_entry.id   AF-A0A2V9CPV0-F1
#
_cell.length_a   1.000
_cell.length_b   1.000
_cell.length_c   1.000
_cell.angle_alpha   90.00
_cell.angle_beta   90.00
_cell.angle_gamma   90.00
#
_symmetry.space_group_name_H-M   'P 1'
#
loop_
_entity.id
_entity.type
_entity.pdbx_description
1 polymer ?
#
loop_
_entity_poly.entity_id
_entity_poly.type
_entity_poly.pdbx_seq_one_letter_code
_entity_poly.pdbx_strand_id
1 'polypeptide(L)'
;MRTALKHIGKYLRKRRSKGGKTKYVPIKRDHRIRMWLLTPLGYVPVSLGSRNASLNGKHSAAVQKFLRTGDVSVLEPFIGKRVAGHELVTDPQVLSALADAGALRLDDLYR
;
A
#
# COMPACT_ATOMS: atom_id res chain seq x y z
N MET A 1 -3.83 21.70 2.07
CA MET A 1 -3.61 20.24 2.08
C MET A 1 -3.91 19.68 3.47
N ARG A 2 -5.07 19.03 3.68
CA ARG A 2 -5.52 18.46 4.98
C ARG A 2 -6.17 17.09 4.74
N THR A 3 -5.39 16.03 4.54
CA THR A 3 -5.98 14.72 4.19
C THR A 3 -5.35 13.51 4.89
N ALA A 4 -4.52 13.72 5.92
CA ALA A 4 -3.98 12.61 6.73
C ALA A 4 -4.71 12.41 8.08
N LEU A 5 -5.44 13.42 8.57
CA LEU A 5 -6.08 13.37 9.91
C LEU A 5 -7.39 12.59 9.94
N LYS A 6 -8.03 12.35 8.80
CA LYS A 6 -9.41 11.79 8.75
C LYS A 6 -9.47 10.29 9.03
N HIS A 7 -8.39 9.54 8.76
CA HIS A 7 -8.36 8.08 8.89
C HIS A 7 -7.65 7.54 10.14
N ILE A 8 -6.89 8.38 10.87
CA ILE A 8 -5.96 7.93 11.93
C ILE A 8 -6.40 8.39 13.33
N GLY A 9 -7.44 9.24 13.42
CA GLY A 9 -7.86 9.89 14.67
C GLY A 9 -8.26 8.95 15.82
N LYS A 10 -8.67 7.71 15.52
CA LYS A 10 -9.12 6.73 16.52
C LYS A 10 -7.97 6.03 17.27
N TYR A 11 -6.76 6.04 16.72
CA TYR A 11 -5.61 5.29 17.28
C TYR A 11 -4.53 6.17 17.90
N LEU A 12 -4.67 7.50 17.82
CA LEU A 12 -3.69 8.44 18.34
C LEU A 12 -3.98 8.76 19.82
N ARG A 13 -3.17 8.22 20.74
CA ARG A 13 -3.28 8.51 22.17
C ARG A 13 -2.89 9.98 22.43
N LYS A 14 -3.85 10.78 22.91
CA LYS A 14 -3.66 12.22 23.19
C LYS A 14 -2.67 12.40 24.35
N ARG A 15 -1.48 12.93 24.09
CA ARG A 15 -0.58 13.42 25.16
C ARG A 15 -0.76 14.94 25.28
N ARG A 16 -1.28 15.40 26.43
CA ARG A 16 -1.41 16.84 26.72
C ARG A 16 -0.01 17.41 26.97
N SER A 17 0.41 18.35 26.13
CA SER A 17 1.55 19.22 26.42
C SER A 17 1.16 20.25 27.49
N LYS A 18 2.09 20.60 28.39
CA LYS A 18 1.95 21.60 29.48
C LYS A 18 1.66 23.05 29.02
N GLY A 19 1.23 23.25 27.78
CA GLY A 19 0.95 24.56 27.17
C GLY A 19 -0.20 24.54 26.15
N GLY A 20 -1.23 23.71 26.37
CA GLY A 20 -2.51 23.78 25.66
C GLY A 20 -2.53 23.31 24.19
N LYS A 21 -1.38 23.13 23.54
CA LYS A 21 -1.30 22.65 22.15
C LYS A 21 -1.04 21.14 22.10
N THR A 22 -2.07 20.36 21.80
CA THR A 22 -1.95 18.91 21.56
C THR A 22 -1.15 18.68 20.28
N LYS A 23 0.14 18.41 20.40
CA LYS A 23 0.96 17.95 19.27
C LYS A 23 0.85 16.43 19.20
N TYR A 24 0.31 15.92 18.10
CA TYR A 24 0.37 14.51 17.78
C TYR A 24 1.82 14.14 17.46
N VAL A 25 2.48 13.40 18.36
CA VAL A 25 3.83 12.89 18.13
C VAL A 25 3.72 11.42 17.76
N PRO A 26 3.98 11.05 16.49
CA PRO A 26 3.90 9.66 16.05
C PRO A 26 5.02 8.82 16.71
N ILE A 27 4.66 7.67 17.30
CA ILE A 27 5.63 6.77 17.94
C ILE A 27 6.07 5.70 16.93
N LYS A 28 7.37 5.37 16.89
CA LYS A 28 8.01 4.45 15.92
C LYS A 28 7.34 3.06 15.76
N ARG A 29 6.51 2.61 16.72
CA ARG A 29 5.81 1.31 16.68
C ARG A 29 4.35 1.37 16.21
N ASP A 30 3.74 2.56 16.14
CA ASP A 30 2.33 2.76 15.76
C ASP A 30 2.09 2.87 14.24
N HIS A 31 3.14 2.73 13.41
CA HIS A 31 3.07 3.02 11.97
C HIS A 31 2.88 1.77 11.09
N ARG A 32 2.44 0.65 11.67
CA ARG A 32 2.17 -0.57 10.89
C ARG A 32 0.77 -0.49 10.29
N ILE A 33 0.72 -0.19 9.01
CA ILE A 33 -0.51 -0.15 8.21
C ILE A 33 -0.77 -1.56 7.71
N ARG A 34 -1.94 -2.11 8.01
CA ARG A 34 -2.40 -3.36 7.39
C ARG A 34 -2.79 -3.08 5.95
N MET A 35 -2.17 -3.75 5.01
CA MET A 35 -2.44 -3.63 3.58
C MET A 35 -2.48 -5.01 2.94
N TRP A 36 -3.22 -5.12 1.84
CA TRP A 36 -3.15 -6.27 0.96
C TRP A 36 -1.93 -6.13 0.05
N LEU A 37 -1.14 -7.20 -0.04
CA LEU A 37 0.02 -7.28 -0.92
C LEU A 37 -0.27 -8.29 -2.02
N LEU A 38 -0.08 -7.87 -3.27
CA LEU A 38 -0.20 -8.76 -4.42
C LEU A 38 1.02 -9.66 -4.50
N THR A 39 0.79 -10.97 -4.45
CA THR A 39 1.81 -12.01 -4.65
C THR A 39 1.41 -12.89 -5.84
N PRO A 40 2.32 -13.72 -6.38
CA PRO A 40 1.97 -14.64 -7.47
C PRO A 40 0.83 -15.61 -7.12
N LEU A 41 0.64 -15.89 -5.83
CA LEU A 41 -0.43 -16.75 -5.32
C LEU A 41 -1.72 -15.99 -4.97
N GLY A 42 -1.78 -14.68 -5.23
CA GLY A 42 -2.89 -13.80 -4.87
C GLY A 42 -2.56 -12.83 -3.74
N TYR A 43 -3.58 -12.25 -3.11
CA TYR A 43 -3.39 -11.25 -2.06
C TYR A 43 -3.16 -11.85 -0.68
N VAL A 44 -2.13 -11.36 -0.01
CA VAL A 44 -1.84 -11.69 1.39
C VAL A 44 -1.94 -10.44 2.27
N PRO A 45 -2.54 -10.53 3.47
CA PRO A 45 -2.60 -9.40 4.38
C PRO A 45 -1.24 -9.22 5.07
N VAL A 46 -0.62 -8.05 4.92
CA VAL A 46 0.69 -7.73 5.51
C VAL A 46 0.61 -6.46 6.36
N SER A 47 1.44 -6.40 7.41
CA SER A 47 1.62 -5.20 8.23
C SER A 47 2.89 -4.47 7.82
N LEU A 48 2.75 -3.31 7.19
CA LEU A 48 3.85 -2.56 6.59
C LEU A 48 4.13 -1.26 7.36
N GLY A 49 5.41 -0.93 7.52
CA GLY A 49 5.80 0.43 7.90
C GLY A 49 5.51 1.43 6.77
N SER A 50 5.45 2.72 7.09
CA SER A 50 5.08 3.79 6.13
C SER A 50 5.79 3.72 4.77
N ARG A 51 7.11 3.46 4.76
CA ARG A 51 7.89 3.36 3.51
C ARG A 51 7.43 2.20 2.63
N ASN A 52 7.24 1.03 3.21
CA ASN A 52 6.80 -0.17 2.49
C ASN A 52 5.32 -0.05 2.09
N ALA A 53 4.49 0.59 2.91
CA ALA A 53 3.11 0.88 2.58
C ALA A 53 3.00 1.79 1.35
N SER A 54 3.81 2.85 1.28
CA SER A 54 3.86 3.72 0.11
C SER A 54 4.37 2.99 -1.14
N LEU A 55 5.36 2.09 -0.99
CA LEU A 55 5.84 1.29 -2.12
C LEU A 55 4.76 0.34 -2.64
N ASN A 56 4.06 -0.36 -1.74
CA ASN A 56 2.94 -1.25 -2.08
C ASN A 56 1.81 -0.50 -2.79
N GLY A 57 1.45 0.69 -2.29
CA GLY A 57 0.43 1.54 -2.94
C GLY A 57 0.82 1.99 -4.34
N LYS A 58 2.09 2.40 -4.55
CA LYS A 58 2.59 2.76 -5.88
C LYS A 58 2.59 1.58 -6.85
N HIS A 59 2.98 0.40 -6.37
CA HIS A 59 2.94 -0.82 -7.17
C HIS A 59 1.51 -1.17 -7.57
N SER A 60 0.57 -1.12 -6.63
CA SER A 60 -0.85 -1.36 -6.92
C SER A 60 -1.41 -0.39 -7.97
N ALA A 61 -1.07 0.90 -7.88
CA ALA A 61 -1.46 1.90 -8.87
C ALA A 61 -0.83 1.63 -10.25
N ALA A 62 0.43 1.17 -10.29
CA ALA A 62 1.10 0.79 -11.54
C ALA A 62 0.45 -0.44 -12.17
N VAL A 63 0.09 -1.46 -11.39
CA VAL A 63 -0.65 -2.63 -11.86
C VAL A 63 -2.00 -2.22 -12.45
N GLN A 64 -2.77 -1.35 -11.78
CA GLN A 64 -4.02 -0.81 -12.34
C GLN A 64 -3.80 -0.08 -13.67
N LYS A 65 -2.75 0.75 -13.75
CA LYS A 65 -2.41 1.45 -14.98
C LYS A 65 -2.07 0.47 -16.10
N PHE A 66 -1.21 -0.52 -15.83
CA PHE A 66 -0.86 -1.58 -16.76
C PHE A 66 -2.11 -2.31 -17.27
N LEU A 67 -3.01 -2.74 -16.39
CA LEU A 67 -4.23 -3.46 -16.80
C LEU A 67 -5.18 -2.61 -17.64
N ARG A 68 -5.18 -1.29 -17.42
CA ARG A 68 -6.00 -0.37 -18.20
C ARG A 68 -5.39 -0.01 -19.56
N THR A 69 -4.06 0.13 -19.64
CA THR A 69 -3.40 0.69 -20.82
C THR A 69 -2.51 -0.30 -21.58
N GLY A 70 -2.25 -1.49 -21.02
CA GLY A 70 -1.28 -2.46 -21.53
C GLY A 70 0.18 -2.01 -21.42
N ASP A 71 0.45 -0.88 -20.76
CA ASP A 71 1.79 -0.26 -20.70
C ASP A 71 2.65 -0.99 -19.67
N VAL A 72 3.61 -1.81 -20.13
CA VAL A 72 4.50 -2.59 -19.25
C VAL A 72 5.56 -1.71 -18.57
N SER A 73 5.91 -0.56 -19.15
CA SER A 73 6.98 0.31 -18.65
C SER A 73 6.70 0.82 -17.23
N VAL A 74 5.42 0.90 -16.83
CA VAL A 74 5.01 1.33 -15.49
C VAL A 74 5.40 0.33 -14.40
N LEU A 75 5.69 -0.92 -14.77
CA LEU A 75 6.06 -2.00 -13.86
C LEU A 75 7.57 -2.12 -13.66
N GLU A 76 8.38 -1.62 -14.59
CA GLU A 76 9.85 -1.67 -14.55
C GLU A 76 10.44 -1.18 -13.22
N PRO A 77 9.96 -0.07 -12.62
CA PRO A 77 10.52 0.42 -11.36
C PRO A 77 10.31 -0.53 -10.18
N PHE A 78 9.51 -1.58 -10.32
CA PHE A 78 9.16 -2.52 -9.26
C PHE A 78 9.85 -3.88 -9.40
N ILE A 79 10.55 -4.12 -10.52
CA ILE A 79 11.28 -5.38 -10.77
C ILE A 79 12.31 -5.61 -9.65
N GLY A 80 12.31 -6.81 -9.06
CA GLY A 80 13.22 -7.20 -7.97
C GLY A 80 12.93 -6.54 -6.62
N LYS A 81 11.90 -5.67 -6.51
CA LYS A 81 11.56 -5.03 -5.23
C LYS A 81 10.80 -5.97 -4.33
N ARG A 82 11.12 -5.92 -3.04
CA ARG A 82 10.51 -6.75 -2.01
C ARG A 82 9.80 -5.90 -0.96
N VAL A 83 8.62 -6.37 -0.56
CA VAL A 83 7.79 -5.77 0.50
C VAL A 83 7.46 -6.89 1.49
N ALA A 84 7.82 -6.68 2.76
CA ALA A 84 7.60 -7.66 3.83
C ALA A 84 8.11 -9.09 3.52
N GLY A 85 9.21 -9.20 2.76
CA GLY A 85 9.80 -10.48 2.38
C GLY A 85 9.25 -11.09 1.09
N HIS A 86 8.15 -10.55 0.54
CA HIS A 86 7.59 -10.98 -0.73
C HIS A 86 8.06 -10.08 -1.87
N GLU A 87 8.34 -10.67 -3.02
CA GLU A 87 8.66 -9.93 -4.25
C GLU A 87 7.38 -9.39 -4.89
N LEU A 88 7.46 -8.16 -5.41
CA LEU A 88 6.34 -7.53 -6.10
C LEU A 88 6.15 -8.16 -7.48
N VAL A 89 4.92 -8.56 -7.79
CA VAL A 89 4.58 -9.15 -9.10
C VAL A 89 4.68 -8.08 -10.19
N THR A 90 5.59 -8.26 -11.14
CA THR A 90 5.76 -7.35 -12.29
C THR A 90 5.62 -8.03 -13.63
N ASP A 91 5.48 -9.36 -13.66
CA ASP A 91 5.29 -10.11 -14.90
C ASP A 91 3.89 -9.79 -15.49
N PRO A 92 3.81 -9.20 -16.69
CA PRO A 92 2.56 -8.89 -17.36
C PRO A 92 1.63 -10.10 -17.50
N GLN A 93 2.17 -11.28 -17.81
CA GLN A 93 1.38 -12.50 -18.00
C GLN A 93 0.74 -12.96 -16.69
N VAL A 94 1.51 -12.91 -15.59
CA VAL A 94 1.01 -13.25 -14.25
C VAL A 94 -0.05 -12.24 -13.80
N LEU A 95 0.17 -10.94 -14.06
CA LEU A 95 -0.79 -9.90 -13.70
C LEU A 95 -2.09 -10.01 -14.48
N SER A 96 -2.03 -10.29 -15.79
CA SER A 96 -3.21 -10.56 -16.61
C SER A 96 -3.97 -11.80 -16.14
N ALA A 97 -3.27 -12.90 -15.88
CA ALA A 97 -3.90 -14.13 -15.36
C ALA A 97 -4.60 -13.90 -14.01
N LEU A 98 -3.99 -13.12 -13.10
CA LEU A 98 -4.60 -12.75 -11.82
C LEU A 98 -5.80 -11.81 -11.99
N ALA A 99 -5.79 -10.94 -13.01
CA ALA A 99 -6.90 -10.08 -13.36
C ALA A 99 -8.09 -10.89 -13.89
N ASP A 100 -7.84 -11.79 -14.84
CA ASP A 100 -8.85 -12.66 -15.45
C ASP A 100 -9.48 -13.60 -14.42
N ALA A 101 -8.70 -14.05 -13.43
CA ALA A 101 -9.20 -14.86 -12.32
C ALA A 101 -10.07 -14.06 -11.31
N GLY A 102 -10.28 -12.76 -11.51
CA GLY A 102 -10.98 -11.88 -10.56
C GLY A 102 -10.26 -11.76 -9.21
N ALA A 103 -9.00 -12.19 -9.12
CA ALA A 103 -8.23 -12.19 -7.89
C ALA A 103 -7.68 -10.79 -7.55
N LEU A 104 -7.78 -9.84 -8.47
CA LEU A 104 -7.34 -8.45 -8.30
C LEU A 104 -8.37 -7.59 -7.56
N ARG A 105 -8.08 -7.28 -6.29
CA ARG A 105 -8.85 -6.32 -5.48
C ARG A 105 -8.46 -4.88 -5.79
N LEU A 106 -8.68 -4.45 -7.03
CA LEU A 106 -8.32 -3.11 -7.49
C LEU A 106 -9.27 -2.03 -6.96
N ASP A 107 -10.54 -2.39 -6.72
CA ASP A 107 -11.60 -1.48 -6.27
C ASP A 107 -11.49 -1.01 -4.81
N ASP A 108 -10.85 -1.78 -3.93
CA ASP A 108 -10.86 -1.49 -2.48
C ASP A 108 -9.77 -0.49 -2.03
N LEU A 109 -8.85 -0.08 -2.92
CA LEU A 109 -7.64 0.66 -2.52
C LEU A 109 -7.80 2.20 -2.46
N TYR A 110 -8.94 2.74 -2.91
CA TYR A 110 -9.19 4.20 -2.99
C TYR A 110 -10.60 4.65 -2.55
N ARG A 111 -11.14 4.12 -1.44
CA ARG A 111 -12.32 4.72 -0.79
C ARG A 111 -11.96 5.49 0.48
#